data_AF-A0A7W0G406-F1
#
_entry.id   AF-A0A7W0G406-F1
#
_cell.length_a   1.000
_cell.length_b   1.000
_cell.length_c   1.000
_cell.angle_alpha   90.00
_cell.angle_beta   90.00
_cell.angle_gamma   90.00
#
_symmetry.space_group_name_H-M   'P 1'
#
loop_
_entity.id
_entity.type
_entity.pdbx_description
1 polymer ?
#
loop_
_entity_poly.entity_id
_entity_poly.type
_entity_poly.pdbx_seq_one_letter_code
_entity_poly.pdbx_strand_id
1 'polypeptide(L)'
;MQPGGQMATPPAEEKNPFKPLAYRQIGPFRGGRVTAVAGITSQPFVYYFGATGGGVWKTTDGGVNWEPISDAFFKTGSVGAIGVAESDPNVVYVGMGESPIRGNVSHGDGMYKSSDAGKTWKKIGLEDTRHIARVRVHPKNPDLVYVAALGHTFGPNEQRGVFRSKDGGKTWERVLQRGSKAGAIDLVLDPSNANVIYAGFWEVIRRPWSLESGGAGSGIFKSTDGGDTWTELTRAPGMPRGVVGKVGIAVSPANPERVWALVEAEDGGVFRSDNGGRTWTRTNEQRNLRQRAWYYTRIYADTQNPETVYVLNTGFYKSNDGGRTFNNISVPHGDNHDLWIAPNDAARMINSNDGGANVSFNGGRTWTEQDQATAQFYRVTVDNDFPYHIYGAQQDNSTIKIASRTNDFGITESDWYDVGGGESGWIAPSPKDSNVVFAGSYGGYLTRYDHRTKQLRSVNVWPDNPMGYGAEGMKYRFQWNYPILFSPHDPNVLYAAGDHLFRSTNEGQSWEAISPDLTRNDKSKQGSSGGPITKDNTSVEYYNTIFTVAESPVQKGVIWAGTDDGLVQVTRDNGKSWSNVSPKGMPEWIQINSVEASPHEAGAAYVAATMYKWDDF
;
A
#
# COMPACT_ATOMS: atom_id res chain seq x y z
N MET A 1 56.39 34.08 34.43
CA MET A 1 55.94 33.93 33.04
C MET A 1 55.01 32.73 32.99
N GLN A 2 53.71 32.93 32.74
CA GLN A 2 52.78 31.84 32.45
C GLN A 2 53.00 31.37 31.00
N PRO A 3 52.88 30.07 30.70
CA PRO A 3 52.89 29.58 29.33
C PRO A 3 51.61 30.00 28.61
N GLY A 4 51.77 30.57 27.41
CA GLY A 4 50.68 31.07 26.58
C GLY A 4 49.73 29.96 26.13
N GLY A 5 48.43 30.18 26.36
CA GLY A 5 47.37 29.33 25.81
C GLY A 5 47.31 29.46 24.29
N GLN A 6 47.37 28.31 23.60
CA GLN A 6 46.96 28.21 22.21
C GLN A 6 45.47 28.53 22.13
N MET A 7 45.12 29.59 21.40
CA MET A 7 43.74 29.82 20.98
C MET A 7 43.32 28.68 20.06
N ALA A 8 42.29 27.95 20.46
CA ALA A 8 41.63 26.98 19.60
C ALA A 8 41.07 27.69 18.37
N THR A 9 41.50 27.26 17.19
CA THR A 9 40.87 27.63 15.92
C THR A 9 39.38 27.27 15.98
N PRO A 10 38.46 28.19 15.63
CA PRO A 10 37.04 27.85 15.56
C PRO A 10 36.85 26.71 14.54
N PRO A 11 35.91 25.78 14.77
CA PRO A 11 35.61 24.73 13.81
C PRO A 11 35.25 25.40 12.48
N ALA A 12 35.88 24.96 11.39
CA ALA A 12 35.44 25.36 10.06
C ALA A 12 33.95 25.02 9.94
N GLU A 13 33.11 25.98 9.54
CA GLU A 13 31.73 25.70 9.17
C GLU A 13 31.74 24.52 8.18
N GLU A 14 31.15 23.39 8.58
CA GLU A 14 30.93 22.26 7.69
C GLU A 14 30.05 22.76 6.54
N LYS A 15 30.69 23.10 5.42
CA LYS A 15 29.99 23.37 4.16
C LYS A 15 29.29 22.07 3.79
N ASN A 16 27.99 21.98 4.06
CA ASN A 16 27.18 20.87 3.59
C ASN A 16 27.32 20.77 2.05
N PRO A 17 28.04 19.76 1.54
CA PRO A 17 28.34 19.66 0.11
C PRO A 17 27.10 19.34 -0.72
N PHE A 18 26.00 18.96 -0.07
CA PHE A 18 24.72 18.67 -0.70
C PHE A 18 23.79 19.89 -0.80
N LYS A 19 24.13 21.01 -0.15
CA LYS A 19 23.32 22.25 -0.22
C LYS A 19 23.03 22.77 -1.64
N PRO A 20 23.93 22.67 -2.64
CA PRO A 20 23.63 23.13 -4.01
C PRO A 20 22.85 22.10 -4.84
N LEU A 21 22.60 20.89 -4.34
CA LEU A 21 21.86 19.88 -5.08
C LEU A 21 20.35 20.17 -5.04
N ALA A 22 19.67 19.91 -6.15
CA ALA A 22 18.22 20.01 -6.28
C ALA A 22 17.65 18.68 -6.76
N TYR A 23 16.47 18.31 -6.25
CA TYR A 23 15.71 17.18 -6.76
C TYR A 23 15.21 17.47 -8.18
N ARG A 24 15.27 16.44 -9.03
CA ARG A 24 14.72 16.47 -10.39
C ARG A 24 13.82 15.26 -10.57
N GLN A 25 12.57 15.49 -10.94
CA GLN A 25 11.67 14.43 -11.35
C GLN A 25 12.12 13.88 -12.72
N ILE A 26 12.23 12.56 -12.81
CA ILE A 26 12.62 11.84 -14.03
C ILE A 26 11.59 10.81 -14.47
N GLY A 27 10.43 10.81 -13.81
CA GLY A 27 9.39 9.80 -14.00
C GLY A 27 9.60 8.53 -13.15
N PRO A 28 8.89 7.44 -13.49
CA PRO A 28 7.93 7.40 -14.60
C PRO A 28 6.67 8.21 -14.29
N PHE A 29 6.12 8.86 -15.31
CA PHE A 29 4.76 9.41 -15.32
C PHE A 29 3.76 8.25 -15.51
N ARG A 30 3.74 7.35 -14.52
CA ARG A 30 2.83 6.21 -14.43
C ARG A 30 2.36 6.09 -12.98
N GLY A 31 1.04 6.07 -12.80
CA GLY A 31 0.43 6.06 -11.48
C GLY A 31 0.74 4.80 -10.69
N GLY A 32 0.93 4.98 -9.38
CA GLY A 32 0.86 3.92 -8.39
C GLY A 32 -0.49 3.95 -7.67
N ARG A 33 -0.61 3.13 -6.62
CA ARG A 33 -1.87 2.95 -5.90
C ARG A 33 -2.45 4.23 -5.31
N VAL A 34 -3.75 4.39 -5.53
CA VAL A 34 -4.60 5.45 -4.98
C VAL A 34 -5.77 4.81 -4.22
N THR A 35 -5.98 5.24 -2.99
CA THR A 35 -6.99 4.66 -2.09
C THR A 35 -8.08 5.62 -1.65
N ALA A 36 -8.00 6.88 -2.07
CA ALA A 36 -8.97 7.91 -1.73
C ALA A 36 -9.19 8.84 -2.91
N VAL A 37 -10.46 9.08 -3.28
CA VAL A 37 -10.84 10.08 -4.28
C VAL A 37 -12.01 10.92 -3.83
N ALA A 38 -12.07 12.16 -4.31
CA ALA A 38 -13.21 13.04 -4.11
C ALA A 38 -13.42 13.92 -5.35
N GLY A 39 -14.68 14.22 -5.66
CA GLY A 39 -15.05 15.27 -6.60
C GLY A 39 -15.83 16.38 -5.91
N ILE A 40 -16.13 17.44 -6.67
CA ILE A 40 -16.98 18.54 -6.19
C ILE A 40 -18.22 18.65 -7.09
N THR A 41 -19.41 18.60 -6.49
CA THR A 41 -20.69 18.67 -7.21
C THR A 41 -20.85 19.97 -8.01
N SER A 42 -20.43 21.10 -7.42
CA SER A 42 -20.55 22.44 -8.01
C SER A 42 -19.41 22.83 -8.96
N GLN A 43 -18.33 22.04 -9.04
CA GLN A 43 -17.15 22.33 -9.86
C GLN A 43 -16.82 21.10 -10.71
N PRO A 44 -17.42 20.99 -11.91
CA PRO A 44 -17.36 19.77 -12.69
C PRO A 44 -15.95 19.23 -12.97
N PHE A 45 -14.96 20.08 -13.18
CA PHE A 45 -13.62 19.64 -13.56
C PHE A 45 -12.64 19.49 -12.40
N VAL A 46 -13.10 19.66 -11.15
CA VAL A 46 -12.24 19.61 -9.97
C VAL A 46 -12.40 18.28 -9.24
N TYR A 47 -11.27 17.58 -9.10
CA TYR A 47 -11.17 16.33 -8.38
C TYR A 47 -9.89 16.28 -7.56
N TYR A 48 -9.89 15.41 -6.56
CA TYR A 48 -8.76 15.12 -5.68
C TYR A 48 -8.52 13.63 -5.63
N PHE A 49 -7.26 13.24 -5.49
CA PHE A 49 -6.91 11.89 -5.09
C PHE A 49 -5.81 11.87 -4.03
N GLY A 50 -5.78 10.78 -3.26
CA GLY A 50 -4.77 10.48 -2.26
C GLY A 50 -3.98 9.24 -2.63
N ALA A 51 -2.68 9.39 -2.87
CA ALA A 51 -1.77 8.30 -3.20
C ALA A 51 -1.25 7.58 -1.95
N THR A 52 -0.80 6.35 -2.13
CA THR A 52 -0.18 5.55 -1.06
C THR A 52 1.34 5.71 -1.12
N GLY A 53 1.83 6.85 -0.62
CA GLY A 53 3.25 7.24 -0.67
C GLY A 53 3.54 8.50 -1.48
N GLY A 54 2.52 9.14 -2.07
CA GLY A 54 2.64 10.31 -2.93
C GLY A 54 1.80 11.52 -2.50
N GLY A 55 1.16 11.50 -1.33
CA GLY A 55 0.38 12.63 -0.82
C GLY A 55 -0.94 12.87 -1.56
N VAL A 56 -1.41 14.12 -1.54
CA VAL A 56 -2.68 14.55 -2.13
C VAL A 56 -2.42 15.31 -3.42
N TRP A 57 -3.19 14.98 -4.44
CA TRP A 57 -3.14 15.59 -5.76
C TRP A 57 -4.49 16.19 -6.13
N LYS A 58 -4.45 17.20 -6.98
CA LYS A 58 -5.64 17.92 -7.45
C LYS A 58 -5.57 18.12 -8.97
N THR A 59 -6.73 17.98 -9.61
CA THR A 59 -6.95 18.41 -11.00
C THR A 59 -8.00 19.51 -11.01
N THR A 60 -7.95 20.39 -12.02
CA THR A 60 -8.98 21.39 -12.29
C THR A 60 -9.49 21.37 -13.74
N ASP A 61 -9.02 20.40 -14.53
CA ASP A 61 -9.34 20.22 -15.94
C ASP A 61 -9.93 18.83 -16.25
N GLY A 62 -10.48 18.17 -15.22
CA GLY A 62 -11.22 16.92 -15.39
C GLY A 62 -10.33 15.68 -15.44
N GLY A 63 -9.14 15.74 -14.84
CA GLY A 63 -8.21 14.61 -14.75
C GLY A 63 -7.23 14.49 -15.91
N VAL A 64 -7.09 15.55 -16.71
CA VAL A 64 -6.07 15.62 -17.78
C VAL A 64 -4.71 15.97 -17.18
N ASN A 65 -4.67 16.91 -16.23
CA ASN A 65 -3.45 17.24 -15.50
C ASN A 65 -3.69 17.18 -13.98
N TRP A 66 -2.66 16.74 -13.26
CA TRP A 66 -2.68 16.61 -11.80
C TRP A 66 -1.49 17.33 -11.17
N GLU A 67 -1.73 18.05 -10.08
CA GLU A 67 -0.71 18.77 -9.31
C GLU A 67 -0.65 18.23 -7.87
N PRO A 68 0.55 17.98 -7.32
CA PRO A 68 0.69 17.65 -5.91
C PRO A 68 0.44 18.90 -5.06
N ILE A 69 -0.38 18.79 -4.02
CA ILE A 69 -0.81 19.92 -3.17
C ILE A 69 -0.50 19.72 -1.68
N SER A 70 0.27 18.68 -1.33
CA SER A 70 0.58 18.34 0.07
C SER A 70 2.06 18.42 0.45
N ASP A 71 2.97 18.46 -0.53
CA ASP A 71 4.41 18.18 -0.33
C ASP A 71 5.10 19.09 0.69
N ALA A 72 4.66 20.35 0.77
CA ALA A 72 5.22 21.33 1.70
C ALA A 72 4.67 21.22 3.14
N PHE A 73 3.64 20.39 3.37
CA PHE A 73 2.85 20.43 4.61
C PHE A 73 2.78 19.09 5.34
N PHE A 74 2.72 17.99 4.60
CA PHE A 74 2.47 16.67 5.18
C PHE A 74 3.77 16.02 5.67
N LYS A 75 3.69 15.28 6.77
CA LYS A 75 4.84 14.55 7.33
C LYS A 75 4.92 13.10 6.88
N THR A 76 3.84 12.58 6.29
CA THR A 76 3.73 11.22 5.76
C THR A 76 3.10 11.27 4.37
N GLY A 77 3.42 10.30 3.52
CA GLY A 77 2.94 10.27 2.12
C GLY A 77 1.71 9.38 1.87
N SER A 78 1.26 8.59 2.84
CA SER A 78 0.16 7.63 2.68
C SER A 78 -1.18 8.28 3.03
N VAL A 79 -2.09 8.40 2.06
CA VAL A 79 -3.42 9.00 2.26
C VAL A 79 -4.50 7.92 2.30
N GLY A 80 -5.29 7.88 3.37
CA GLY A 80 -6.34 6.89 3.54
C GLY A 80 -7.74 7.35 3.15
N ALA A 81 -8.03 8.65 3.28
CA ALA A 81 -9.33 9.21 2.93
C ALA A 81 -9.28 10.71 2.65
N ILE A 82 -10.17 11.16 1.75
CA ILE A 82 -10.39 12.58 1.45
C ILE A 82 -11.89 12.85 1.63
N GLY A 83 -12.23 13.94 2.31
CA GLY A 83 -13.58 14.45 2.44
C GLY A 83 -13.64 15.94 2.11
N VAL A 84 -14.40 16.29 1.08
CA VAL A 84 -14.66 17.69 0.70
C VAL A 84 -16.02 18.10 1.22
N ALA A 85 -16.15 19.31 1.78
CA ALA A 85 -17.44 19.81 2.24
C ALA A 85 -18.30 20.26 1.05
N GLU A 86 -19.46 19.62 0.84
CA GLU A 86 -20.40 20.02 -0.22
C GLU A 86 -20.94 21.45 -0.04
N SER A 87 -21.04 21.92 1.21
CA SER A 87 -21.51 23.28 1.54
C SER A 87 -20.44 24.36 1.36
N ASP A 88 -19.16 24.00 1.34
CA ASP A 88 -18.04 24.90 1.06
C ASP A 88 -16.85 24.11 0.50
N PRO A 89 -16.70 24.05 -0.84
CA PRO A 89 -15.63 23.29 -1.48
C PRO A 89 -14.20 23.79 -1.18
N ASN A 90 -14.02 24.90 -0.46
CA ASN A 90 -12.70 25.30 0.04
C ASN A 90 -12.26 24.46 1.23
N VAL A 91 -13.19 23.83 1.94
CA VAL A 91 -12.91 23.00 3.11
C VAL A 91 -12.68 21.55 2.68
N VAL A 92 -11.43 21.12 2.81
CA VAL A 92 -11.00 19.76 2.49
C VAL A 92 -10.37 19.14 3.73
N TYR A 93 -10.82 17.95 4.09
CA TYR A 93 -10.26 17.13 5.17
C TYR A 93 -9.55 15.91 4.56
N VAL A 94 -8.39 15.60 5.10
CA VAL A 94 -7.59 14.45 4.67
C VAL A 94 -7.21 13.61 5.88
N GLY A 95 -7.53 12.33 5.83
CA GLY A 95 -7.09 11.33 6.79
C GLY A 95 -5.91 10.57 6.25
N MET A 96 -4.83 10.52 7.03
CA MET A 96 -3.59 9.85 6.64
C MET A 96 -3.62 8.36 6.99
N GLY A 97 -2.83 7.59 6.24
CA GLY A 97 -2.64 6.16 6.40
C GLY A 97 -3.70 5.34 5.69
N GLU A 98 -3.29 4.66 4.64
CA GLU A 98 -4.13 3.79 3.83
C GLU A 98 -4.75 2.63 4.63
N SER A 99 -6.00 2.28 4.28
CA SER A 99 -6.75 1.20 4.93
C SER A 99 -6.84 -0.14 4.15
N PRO A 100 -6.44 -0.23 2.87
CA PRO A 100 -6.11 -1.51 2.22
C PRO A 100 -4.80 -2.09 2.76
N ILE A 101 -4.82 -2.58 4.01
CA ILE A 101 -3.61 -2.93 4.74
C ILE A 101 -2.91 -4.16 4.17
N ARG A 102 -1.65 -4.01 3.74
CA ARG A 102 -0.75 -5.10 3.34
C ARG A 102 0.49 -5.16 4.24
N GLY A 103 1.34 -6.20 4.10
CA GLY A 103 2.48 -6.43 5.00
C GLY A 103 3.55 -5.34 4.96
N ASN A 104 3.52 -4.49 3.94
CA ASN A 104 4.38 -3.34 3.69
C ASN A 104 3.60 -2.01 3.70
N VAL A 105 2.44 -1.97 4.36
CA VAL A 105 1.61 -0.77 4.45
C VAL A 105 2.33 0.36 5.19
N SER A 106 2.20 1.59 4.69
CA SER A 106 2.71 2.78 5.38
C SER A 106 1.66 3.37 6.29
N HIS A 107 2.04 3.72 7.51
CA HIS A 107 1.15 4.43 8.43
C HIS A 107 1.02 5.91 8.04
N GLY A 108 -0.09 6.51 8.46
CA GLY A 108 -0.30 7.94 8.46
C GLY A 108 0.05 8.57 9.80
N ASP A 109 -0.18 9.88 9.90
CA ASP A 109 0.06 10.67 11.09
C ASP A 109 -1.15 11.52 11.51
N GLY A 110 -2.38 11.09 11.21
CA GLY A 110 -3.62 11.70 11.68
C GLY A 110 -4.37 12.49 10.59
N MET A 111 -5.03 13.57 11.00
CA MET A 111 -5.92 14.37 10.14
C MET A 111 -5.29 15.72 9.76
N TYR A 112 -5.54 16.14 8.51
CA TYR A 112 -5.22 17.47 8.00
C TYR A 112 -6.49 18.16 7.47
N LYS A 113 -6.54 19.48 7.58
CA LYS A 113 -7.60 20.34 7.03
C LYS A 113 -7.00 21.46 6.19
N SER A 114 -7.58 21.69 5.03
CA SER A 114 -7.43 22.92 4.25
C SER A 114 -8.73 23.72 4.32
N SER A 115 -8.62 25.04 4.24
CA SER A 115 -9.76 25.97 4.12
C SER A 115 -9.62 26.88 2.89
N ASP A 116 -8.74 26.51 1.96
CA ASP A 116 -8.42 27.23 0.74
C ASP A 116 -8.24 26.27 -0.45
N ALA A 117 -9.03 25.19 -0.45
CA ALA A 117 -9.10 24.18 -1.51
C ALA A 117 -7.78 23.45 -1.80
N GLY A 118 -6.93 23.32 -0.78
CA GLY A 118 -5.67 22.57 -0.81
C GLY A 118 -4.41 23.40 -0.94
N LYS A 119 -4.49 24.74 -0.93
CA LYS A 119 -3.29 25.60 -1.05
C LYS A 119 -2.45 25.58 0.23
N THR A 120 -3.11 25.52 1.39
CA THR A 120 -2.47 25.36 2.69
C THR A 120 -3.19 24.32 3.54
N TRP A 121 -2.44 23.70 4.44
CA TRP A 121 -2.93 22.63 5.30
C TRP A 121 -2.57 22.85 6.77
N LYS A 122 -3.47 22.44 7.66
CA LYS A 122 -3.26 22.41 9.11
C LYS A 122 -3.50 21.01 9.63
N LYS A 123 -2.59 20.52 10.47
CA LYS A 123 -2.78 19.28 11.22
C LYS A 123 -3.83 19.48 12.32
N ILE A 124 -4.75 18.54 12.47
CA ILE A 124 -5.94 18.65 13.30
C ILE A 124 -6.19 17.39 14.15
N GLY A 125 -5.14 16.70 14.61
CA GLY A 125 -5.24 15.60 15.58
C GLY A 125 -5.39 14.19 14.98
N LEU A 126 -5.75 13.22 15.84
CA LEU A 126 -5.90 11.78 15.53
C LEU A 126 -4.61 11.08 15.08
N GLU A 127 -3.44 11.56 15.53
CA GLU A 127 -2.11 11.06 15.14
C GLU A 127 -1.95 9.55 15.35
N ASP A 128 -2.44 9.05 16.48
CA ASP A 128 -2.28 7.66 16.90
C ASP A 128 -3.33 6.71 16.29
N THR A 129 -4.20 7.22 15.40
CA THR A 129 -5.10 6.35 14.63
C THR A 129 -4.35 5.56 13.55
N ARG A 130 -3.23 6.11 13.03
CA ARG A 130 -2.35 5.56 11.98
C ARG A 130 -2.99 5.23 10.64
N HIS A 131 -4.21 4.72 10.59
CA HIS A 131 -4.92 4.32 9.37
C HIS A 131 -6.36 4.85 9.41
N ILE A 132 -6.67 5.83 8.57
CA ILE A 132 -7.98 6.45 8.48
C ILE A 132 -8.66 6.02 7.18
N ALA A 133 -9.75 5.28 7.30
CA ALA A 133 -10.40 4.62 6.18
C ALA A 133 -11.48 5.47 5.48
N ARG A 134 -12.08 6.40 6.22
CA ARG A 134 -13.12 7.31 5.74
C ARG A 134 -13.10 8.64 6.46
N VAL A 135 -13.39 9.69 5.69
CA VAL A 135 -13.76 11.02 6.19
C VAL A 135 -15.09 11.37 5.55
N ARG A 136 -16.03 11.85 6.36
CA ARG A 136 -17.35 12.30 5.90
C ARG A 136 -17.67 13.65 6.52
N VAL A 137 -17.95 14.63 5.68
CA VAL A 137 -18.35 15.97 6.10
C VAL A 137 -19.86 16.08 6.01
N HIS A 138 -20.50 16.68 7.01
CA HIS A 138 -21.93 16.91 6.99
C HIS A 138 -22.30 17.83 5.81
N PRO A 139 -23.32 17.49 4.99
CA PRO A 139 -23.56 18.17 3.71
C PRO A 139 -23.89 19.66 3.85
N LYS A 140 -24.42 20.07 5.01
CA LYS A 140 -24.82 21.46 5.30
C LYS A 140 -23.96 22.17 6.36
N ASN A 141 -22.93 21.52 6.89
CA ASN A 141 -22.09 22.10 7.93
C ASN A 141 -20.63 21.62 7.76
N PRO A 142 -19.71 22.48 7.27
CA PRO A 142 -18.33 22.08 7.01
C PRO A 142 -17.51 21.81 8.29
N ASP A 143 -17.99 22.21 9.47
CA ASP A 143 -17.32 21.96 10.75
C ASP A 143 -17.77 20.67 11.44
N LEU A 144 -18.88 20.07 10.99
CA LEU A 144 -19.32 18.76 11.46
C LEU A 144 -18.74 17.67 10.55
N VAL A 145 -17.73 16.97 11.07
CA VAL A 145 -16.98 15.95 10.33
C VAL A 145 -16.87 14.66 11.14
N TYR A 146 -16.97 13.52 10.44
CA TYR A 146 -16.84 12.20 11.00
C TYR A 146 -15.68 11.44 10.35
N VAL A 147 -14.99 10.62 11.13
CA VAL A 147 -13.82 9.85 10.72
C VAL A 147 -14.01 8.39 11.11
N ALA A 148 -13.78 7.48 10.16
CA ALA A 148 -13.63 6.06 10.43
C ALA A 148 -12.13 5.74 10.56
N ALA A 149 -11.69 5.45 11.78
CA ALA A 149 -10.32 5.08 12.08
C ALA A 149 -10.20 3.57 12.27
N LEU A 150 -9.37 2.94 11.44
CA LEU A 150 -9.07 1.51 11.57
C LEU A 150 -8.17 1.27 12.79
N GLY A 151 -7.22 2.16 13.07
CA GLY A 151 -6.20 1.97 14.09
C GLY A 151 -4.92 1.33 13.56
N HIS A 152 -4.08 0.90 14.50
CA HIS A 152 -2.81 0.25 14.21
C HIS A 152 -3.00 -1.06 13.42
N THR A 153 -2.21 -1.29 12.38
CA THR A 153 -2.29 -2.54 11.62
C THR A 153 -1.58 -3.69 12.34
N PHE A 154 -0.49 -3.38 13.04
CA PHE A 154 0.47 -4.38 13.54
C PHE A 154 0.31 -4.73 15.03
N GLY A 155 -0.65 -4.12 15.70
CA GLY A 155 -0.93 -4.35 17.12
C GLY A 155 -2.28 -3.79 17.55
N PRO A 156 -2.78 -4.16 18.74
CA PRO A 156 -3.97 -3.56 19.32
C PRO A 156 -3.71 -2.10 19.73
N ASN A 157 -4.69 -1.22 19.55
CA ASN A 157 -4.63 0.17 20.05
C ASN A 157 -6.03 0.72 20.36
N GLU A 158 -6.12 1.72 21.22
CA GLU A 158 -7.40 2.29 21.68
C GLU A 158 -7.98 3.36 20.73
N GLN A 159 -7.16 3.87 19.81
CA GLN A 159 -7.50 4.95 18.87
C GLN A 159 -8.12 4.36 17.60
N ARG A 160 -9.23 3.64 17.81
CA ARG A 160 -10.04 2.98 16.78
C ARG A 160 -11.49 3.38 16.88
N GLY A 161 -12.20 3.30 15.77
CA GLY A 161 -13.65 3.45 15.70
C GLY A 161 -14.10 4.72 14.98
N VAL A 162 -15.29 5.21 15.33
CA VAL A 162 -15.86 6.41 14.72
C VAL A 162 -15.57 7.61 15.61
N PHE A 163 -14.92 8.62 15.03
CA PHE A 163 -14.69 9.91 15.66
C PHE A 163 -15.56 10.99 15.01
N ARG A 164 -15.99 11.96 15.80
CA ARG A 164 -16.78 13.11 15.37
C ARG A 164 -16.13 14.39 15.87
N SER A 165 -16.06 15.40 15.02
CA SER A 165 -15.75 16.78 15.42
C SER A 165 -16.94 17.67 15.06
N LYS A 166 -17.25 18.63 15.94
CA LYS A 166 -18.30 19.65 15.75
C LYS A 166 -17.72 21.05 15.51
N ASP A 167 -16.40 21.18 15.49
CA ASP A 167 -15.65 22.44 15.43
C ASP A 167 -14.57 22.46 14.33
N GLY A 168 -14.77 21.60 13.33
CA GLY A 168 -13.91 21.51 12.16
C GLY A 168 -12.53 20.93 12.44
N GLY A 169 -12.44 19.99 13.39
CA GLY A 169 -11.24 19.22 13.73
C GLY A 169 -10.41 19.81 14.87
N LYS A 170 -10.87 20.84 15.58
CA LYS A 170 -10.12 21.37 16.74
C LYS A 170 -10.20 20.38 17.91
N THR A 171 -11.35 19.73 18.07
CA THR A 171 -11.57 18.65 19.04
C THR A 171 -12.25 17.46 18.40
N TRP A 172 -12.00 16.27 18.95
CA TRP A 172 -12.55 15.01 18.48
C TRP A 172 -13.18 14.21 19.63
N GLU A 173 -14.38 13.72 19.39
CA GLU A 173 -15.13 12.83 20.27
C GLU A 173 -15.19 11.43 19.64
N ARG A 174 -14.84 10.38 20.39
CA ARG A 174 -15.04 9.00 19.93
C ARG A 174 -16.47 8.57 20.23
N VAL A 175 -17.27 8.41 19.18
CA VAL A 175 -18.72 8.16 19.28
C VAL A 175 -19.10 6.68 19.11
N LEU A 176 -18.17 5.84 18.63
CA LEU A 176 -18.37 4.38 18.57
C LEU A 176 -17.01 3.65 18.63
N GLN A 177 -16.91 2.61 19.47
CA GLN A 177 -15.72 1.76 19.63
C GLN A 177 -16.13 0.28 19.80
N ARG A 178 -15.28 -0.65 19.33
CA ARG A 178 -15.49 -2.11 19.46
C ARG A 178 -14.23 -2.84 19.96
N GLY A 179 -13.61 -2.27 21.00
CA GLY A 179 -12.36 -2.77 21.58
C GLY A 179 -11.10 -2.27 20.85
N SER A 180 -9.95 -2.87 21.17
CA SER A 180 -8.63 -2.42 20.70
C SER A 180 -8.11 -3.10 19.44
N LYS A 181 -8.86 -4.08 18.92
CA LYS A 181 -8.50 -4.85 17.72
C LYS A 181 -9.40 -4.58 16.51
N ALA A 182 -10.52 -3.89 16.74
CA ALA A 182 -11.51 -3.59 15.72
C ALA A 182 -11.69 -2.08 15.55
N GLY A 183 -11.56 -1.62 14.32
CA GLY A 183 -11.77 -0.22 13.96
C GLY A 183 -12.83 -0.03 12.89
N ALA A 184 -13.27 1.22 12.73
CA ALA A 184 -14.22 1.56 11.69
C ALA A 184 -13.48 1.63 10.33
N ILE A 185 -14.02 0.95 9.33
CA ILE A 185 -13.41 0.79 8.00
C ILE A 185 -14.27 1.40 6.88
N ASP A 186 -15.55 1.63 7.18
CA ASP A 186 -16.48 2.31 6.30
C ASP A 186 -17.49 3.15 7.09
N LEU A 187 -17.97 4.22 6.47
CA LEU A 187 -18.85 5.20 7.11
C LEU A 187 -19.68 5.92 6.05
N VAL A 188 -21.00 5.94 6.25
CA VAL A 188 -21.95 6.57 5.35
C VAL A 188 -22.91 7.44 6.15
N LEU A 189 -23.03 8.70 5.77
CA LEU A 189 -24.13 9.55 6.21
C LEU A 189 -25.22 9.40 5.16
N ASP A 190 -26.45 9.12 5.58
CA ASP A 190 -27.59 9.04 4.67
C ASP A 190 -27.73 10.39 3.92
N PRO A 191 -27.69 10.38 2.58
CA PRO A 191 -27.78 11.60 1.77
C PRO A 191 -29.08 12.39 1.96
N SER A 192 -30.17 11.70 2.35
CA SER A 192 -31.48 12.31 2.60
C SER A 192 -31.61 12.85 4.02
N ASN A 193 -30.89 12.27 4.99
CA ASN A 193 -30.90 12.67 6.40
C ASN A 193 -29.58 12.32 7.08
N ALA A 194 -28.67 13.29 7.15
CA ALA A 194 -27.32 13.09 7.72
C ALA A 194 -27.27 12.74 9.22
N ASN A 195 -28.39 12.73 9.94
CA ASN A 195 -28.47 12.17 11.30
C ASN A 195 -28.50 10.63 11.29
N VAL A 196 -28.86 10.01 10.16
CA VAL A 196 -28.77 8.57 9.98
C VAL A 196 -27.39 8.23 9.46
N ILE A 197 -26.65 7.44 10.24
CA ILE A 197 -25.27 7.09 9.95
C ILE A 197 -25.12 5.58 10.00
N TYR A 198 -24.43 5.00 9.04
CA TYR A 198 -24.04 3.60 9.03
C TYR A 198 -22.52 3.48 9.13
N ALA A 199 -22.03 2.57 9.97
CA ALA A 199 -20.61 2.29 10.15
C ALA A 199 -20.31 0.80 9.96
N GLY A 200 -19.28 0.50 9.18
CA GLY A 200 -18.71 -0.83 9.04
C GLY A 200 -17.47 -0.95 9.92
N PHE A 201 -17.37 -2.03 10.70
CA PHE A 201 -16.20 -2.33 11.54
C PHE A 201 -15.47 -3.58 11.06
N TRP A 202 -14.17 -3.60 11.30
CA TRP A 202 -13.29 -4.68 10.95
C TRP A 202 -12.30 -4.96 12.08
N GLU A 203 -12.37 -6.16 12.65
CA GLU A 203 -11.33 -6.71 13.52
C GLU A 203 -10.19 -7.29 12.67
N VAL A 204 -8.99 -6.74 12.86
CA VAL A 204 -7.82 -7.17 12.12
C VAL A 204 -6.52 -6.92 12.87
N ILE A 205 -5.61 -7.89 12.82
CA ILE A 205 -4.21 -7.72 13.22
C ILE A 205 -3.32 -8.33 12.13
N ARG A 206 -2.24 -7.62 11.79
CA ARG A 206 -1.12 -8.15 11.01
C ARG A 206 0.09 -8.35 11.90
N ARG A 207 0.91 -9.32 11.49
CA ARG A 207 2.28 -9.56 11.96
C ARG A 207 3.18 -9.64 10.72
N PRO A 208 4.51 -9.61 10.86
CA PRO A 208 5.40 -9.82 9.72
C PRO A 208 5.09 -11.09 8.92
N TRP A 209 4.57 -12.13 9.58
CA TRP A 209 4.28 -13.45 9.01
C TRP A 209 2.80 -13.81 8.91
N SER A 210 1.87 -12.94 9.29
CA SER A 210 0.45 -13.30 9.29
C SER A 210 -0.50 -12.12 9.16
N LEU A 211 -1.70 -12.42 8.68
CA LEU A 211 -2.90 -11.61 8.75
C LEU A 211 -3.98 -12.41 9.50
N GLU A 212 -4.69 -11.77 10.40
CA GLU A 212 -5.86 -12.33 11.08
C GLU A 212 -7.06 -11.43 10.78
N SER A 213 -7.95 -11.84 9.88
CA SER A 213 -9.15 -11.07 9.50
C SER A 213 -10.42 -11.65 10.11
N GLY A 214 -11.18 -10.80 10.82
CA GLY A 214 -12.50 -11.09 11.34
C GLY A 214 -12.52 -11.53 12.80
N GLY A 215 -13.61 -11.17 13.49
CA GLY A 215 -13.77 -11.35 14.93
C GLY A 215 -15.05 -10.72 15.45
N ALA A 216 -15.22 -10.72 16.77
CA ALA A 216 -16.45 -10.23 17.43
C ALA A 216 -16.61 -8.70 17.37
N GLY A 217 -15.51 -7.97 17.13
CA GLY A 217 -15.53 -6.53 16.94
C GLY A 217 -16.02 -6.08 15.56
N SER A 218 -15.95 -6.95 14.54
CA SER A 218 -16.44 -6.66 13.19
C SER A 218 -17.96 -6.57 13.11
N GLY A 219 -18.49 -5.78 12.18
CA GLY A 219 -19.93 -5.73 11.97
C GLY A 219 -20.48 -4.46 11.35
N ILE A 220 -21.80 -4.31 11.44
CA ILE A 220 -22.56 -3.18 10.91
C ILE A 220 -23.28 -2.48 12.06
N PHE A 221 -23.18 -1.15 12.10
CA PHE A 221 -23.82 -0.31 13.11
C PHE A 221 -24.61 0.80 12.44
N LYS A 222 -25.74 1.18 13.05
CA LYS A 222 -26.59 2.29 12.60
C LYS A 222 -26.86 3.24 13.75
N SER A 223 -26.69 4.53 13.51
CA SER A 223 -27.19 5.62 14.35
C SER A 223 -28.32 6.34 13.61
N THR A 224 -29.26 6.94 14.37
CA THR A 224 -30.35 7.79 13.85
C THR A 224 -30.37 9.17 14.49
N ASP A 225 -29.37 9.50 15.31
CA ASP A 225 -29.25 10.72 16.10
C ASP A 225 -27.89 11.39 15.93
N GLY A 226 -27.27 11.24 14.75
CA GLY A 226 -26.00 11.91 14.43
C GLY A 226 -24.78 11.29 15.13
N GLY A 227 -24.89 10.04 15.55
CA GLY A 227 -23.82 9.25 16.15
C GLY A 227 -23.83 9.22 17.69
N ASP A 228 -24.84 9.79 18.35
CA ASP A 228 -24.92 9.79 19.82
C ASP A 228 -25.28 8.40 20.36
N THR A 229 -26.14 7.66 19.66
CA THR A 229 -26.46 6.25 19.97
C THR A 229 -26.37 5.36 18.73
N TRP A 230 -26.10 4.07 18.95
CA TRP A 230 -25.88 3.09 17.88
C TRP A 230 -26.62 1.78 18.15
N THR A 231 -27.23 1.24 17.09
CA THR A 231 -27.82 -0.10 17.04
C THR A 231 -26.94 -1.01 16.20
N GLU A 232 -26.61 -2.18 16.71
CA GLU A 232 -25.88 -3.20 15.96
C GLU A 232 -26.82 -3.96 15.01
N LEU A 233 -26.44 -4.06 13.73
CA LEU A 233 -27.18 -4.75 12.67
C LEU A 233 -26.50 -6.04 12.20
N THR A 234 -25.32 -6.37 12.71
CA THR A 234 -24.48 -7.51 12.31
C THR A 234 -25.23 -8.86 12.32
N ARG A 235 -26.25 -8.99 13.18
CA ARG A 235 -27.04 -10.21 13.38
C ARG A 235 -28.53 -10.03 13.07
N ALA A 236 -28.89 -8.98 12.34
CA ALA A 236 -30.25 -8.79 11.85
C ALA A 236 -30.71 -10.00 11.00
N PRO A 237 -32.03 -10.29 10.91
CA PRO A 237 -32.53 -11.38 10.07
C PRO A 237 -32.02 -11.29 8.63
N GLY A 238 -31.49 -12.41 8.13
CA GLY A 238 -30.91 -12.52 6.78
C GLY A 238 -29.40 -12.27 6.68
N MET A 239 -28.75 -11.81 7.76
CA MET A 239 -27.29 -11.62 7.82
C MET A 239 -26.54 -12.90 8.24
N PRO A 240 -25.23 -13.00 7.93
CA PRO A 240 -24.35 -14.07 8.39
C PRO A 240 -24.41 -14.33 9.90
N ARG A 241 -24.35 -15.61 10.26
CA ARG A 241 -24.31 -16.05 11.68
C ARG A 241 -22.90 -16.37 12.18
N GLY A 242 -21.98 -16.72 11.28
CA GLY A 242 -20.59 -17.04 11.59
C GLY A 242 -19.72 -15.80 11.88
N VAL A 243 -18.40 -16.00 11.81
CA VAL A 243 -17.42 -14.93 11.97
C VAL A 243 -17.57 -13.92 10.82
N VAL A 244 -17.56 -12.64 11.17
CA VAL A 244 -17.63 -11.53 10.21
C VAL A 244 -16.28 -10.82 10.15
N GLY A 245 -15.83 -10.51 8.94
CA GLY A 245 -14.62 -9.77 8.63
C GLY A 245 -14.91 -8.33 8.23
N LYS A 246 -14.19 -7.82 7.24
CA LYS A 246 -14.38 -6.45 6.72
C LYS A 246 -15.79 -6.26 6.14
N VAL A 247 -16.36 -5.07 6.35
CA VAL A 247 -17.71 -4.73 5.85
C VAL A 247 -17.70 -3.37 5.17
N GLY A 248 -18.33 -3.30 3.99
CA GLY A 248 -18.58 -2.08 3.24
C GLY A 248 -20.08 -1.84 3.14
N ILE A 249 -20.53 -0.59 3.18
CA ILE A 249 -21.94 -0.22 3.28
C ILE A 249 -22.25 0.88 2.25
N ALA A 250 -23.41 0.80 1.62
CA ALA A 250 -23.96 1.87 0.78
C ALA A 250 -25.43 2.12 1.12
N VAL A 251 -25.82 3.39 1.17
CA VAL A 251 -27.21 3.83 1.27
C VAL A 251 -27.58 4.47 -0.06
N SER A 252 -28.73 4.11 -0.64
CA SER A 252 -29.17 4.73 -1.90
C SER A 252 -29.61 6.18 -1.68
N PRO A 253 -28.99 7.16 -2.36
CA PRO A 253 -29.49 8.54 -2.36
C PRO A 253 -30.91 8.66 -2.95
N ALA A 254 -31.28 7.76 -3.87
CA ALA A 254 -32.60 7.73 -4.50
C ALA A 254 -33.68 7.03 -3.66
N ASN A 255 -33.29 6.23 -2.65
CA ASN A 255 -34.21 5.60 -1.71
C ASN A 255 -33.48 5.26 -0.39
N PRO A 256 -33.60 6.06 0.69
CA PRO A 256 -32.82 5.87 1.92
C PRO A 256 -33.15 4.58 2.69
N GLU A 257 -34.31 3.95 2.46
CA GLU A 257 -34.62 2.64 3.04
C GLU A 257 -33.83 1.51 2.35
N ARG A 258 -33.25 1.78 1.18
CA ARG A 258 -32.40 0.84 0.46
C ARG A 258 -30.96 0.97 0.88
N VAL A 259 -30.47 -0.11 1.48
CA VAL A 259 -29.10 -0.23 1.97
C VAL A 259 -28.48 -1.50 1.41
N TRP A 260 -27.24 -1.43 0.95
CA TRP A 260 -26.44 -2.60 0.63
C TRP A 260 -25.28 -2.75 1.59
N ALA A 261 -24.87 -4.00 1.82
CA ALA A 261 -23.66 -4.34 2.54
C ALA A 261 -22.87 -5.40 1.76
N LEU A 262 -21.57 -5.19 1.63
CA LEU A 262 -20.62 -6.19 1.16
C LEU A 262 -19.89 -6.76 2.38
N VAL A 263 -20.05 -8.06 2.63
CA VAL A 263 -19.64 -8.68 3.90
C VAL A 263 -18.64 -9.82 3.68
N GLU A 264 -17.48 -9.72 4.33
CA GLU A 264 -16.58 -10.85 4.53
C GLU A 264 -17.14 -11.80 5.61
N ALA A 265 -17.40 -13.04 5.23
CA ALA A 265 -17.88 -14.14 6.07
C ALA A 265 -17.86 -15.43 5.25
N GLU A 266 -17.91 -16.60 5.88
CA GLU A 266 -18.05 -17.89 5.16
C GLU A 266 -19.28 -17.87 4.24
N ASP A 267 -20.43 -17.44 4.76
CA ASP A 267 -21.69 -17.23 4.06
C ASP A 267 -21.92 -15.76 3.64
N GLY A 268 -20.84 -14.99 3.45
CA GLY A 268 -20.96 -13.57 3.08
C GLY A 268 -21.32 -13.33 1.62
N GLY A 269 -21.37 -12.07 1.20
CA GLY A 269 -22.04 -11.70 -0.05
C GLY A 269 -22.26 -10.21 -0.18
N VAL A 270 -22.95 -9.84 -1.25
CA VAL A 270 -23.74 -8.61 -1.30
C VAL A 270 -25.09 -8.91 -0.66
N PHE A 271 -25.43 -8.12 0.35
CA PHE A 271 -26.72 -8.14 1.03
C PHE A 271 -27.44 -6.83 0.74
N ARG A 272 -28.77 -6.91 0.57
CA ARG A 272 -29.65 -5.75 0.43
C ARG A 272 -30.68 -5.74 1.54
N SER A 273 -30.95 -4.56 2.07
CA SER A 273 -32.12 -4.24 2.89
C SER A 273 -32.99 -3.24 2.15
N ASP A 274 -34.31 -3.42 2.24
CA ASP A 274 -35.32 -2.51 1.69
C ASP A 274 -36.09 -1.78 2.82
N ASN A 275 -35.59 -1.85 4.06
CA ASN A 275 -36.22 -1.27 5.25
C ASN A 275 -35.20 -0.68 6.24
N GLY A 276 -34.13 -0.10 5.70
CA GLY A 276 -33.14 0.66 6.46
C GLY A 276 -32.24 -0.21 7.34
N GLY A 277 -32.09 -1.50 7.02
CA GLY A 277 -31.20 -2.44 7.71
C GLY A 277 -31.87 -3.35 8.73
N ARG A 278 -33.21 -3.33 8.85
CA ARG A 278 -33.95 -4.19 9.80
C ARG A 278 -33.98 -5.66 9.38
N THR A 279 -34.13 -5.92 8.08
CA THR A 279 -34.03 -7.26 7.50
C THR A 279 -33.21 -7.21 6.22
N TRP A 280 -32.49 -8.29 5.93
CA TRP A 280 -31.57 -8.39 4.81
C TRP A 280 -31.88 -9.60 3.93
N THR A 281 -31.47 -9.52 2.67
CA THR A 281 -31.47 -10.63 1.71
C THR A 281 -30.09 -10.68 1.06
N ARG A 282 -29.45 -11.85 1.04
CA ARG A 282 -28.22 -12.08 0.26
C ARG A 282 -28.58 -12.10 -1.21
N THR A 283 -28.24 -11.05 -1.94
CA THR A 283 -28.62 -10.89 -3.35
C THR A 283 -27.58 -11.48 -4.29
N ASN A 284 -26.31 -11.57 -3.86
CA ASN A 284 -25.24 -12.14 -4.66
C ASN A 284 -24.13 -12.73 -3.79
N GLU A 285 -23.52 -13.82 -4.26
CA GLU A 285 -22.45 -14.55 -3.58
C GLU A 285 -21.20 -14.80 -4.41
N GLN A 286 -21.11 -14.19 -5.60
CA GLN A 286 -20.02 -14.44 -6.52
C GLN A 286 -18.67 -14.05 -5.90
N ARG A 287 -17.69 -14.94 -6.09
CA ARG A 287 -16.35 -14.80 -5.51
C ARG A 287 -15.60 -13.57 -6.05
N ASN A 288 -15.82 -13.18 -7.29
CA ASN A 288 -15.19 -12.01 -7.92
C ASN A 288 -15.52 -10.69 -7.21
N LEU A 289 -16.64 -10.60 -6.49
CA LEU A 289 -17.02 -9.44 -5.68
C LEU A 289 -16.36 -9.45 -4.29
N ARG A 290 -15.72 -10.55 -3.91
CA ARG A 290 -15.26 -10.84 -2.53
C ARG A 290 -13.84 -11.40 -2.46
N GLN A 291 -13.12 -11.40 -3.57
CA GLN A 291 -11.72 -11.81 -3.60
C GLN A 291 -10.92 -10.89 -2.66
N ARG A 292 -10.02 -11.47 -1.86
CA ARG A 292 -9.17 -10.75 -0.89
C ARG A 292 -9.96 -9.70 -0.10
N ALA A 293 -11.03 -10.10 0.56
CA ALA A 293 -11.98 -9.19 1.19
C ALA A 293 -11.32 -8.21 2.20
N TRP A 294 -10.23 -8.60 2.86
CA TRP A 294 -9.43 -7.70 3.71
C TRP A 294 -8.80 -6.52 2.95
N TYR A 295 -8.43 -6.71 1.68
CA TYR A 295 -7.82 -5.70 0.83
C TYR A 295 -8.93 -4.85 0.18
N TYR A 296 -9.91 -5.49 -0.48
CA TYR A 296 -11.07 -4.82 -1.07
C TYR A 296 -12.35 -5.17 -0.33
N THR A 297 -13.17 -4.19 0.00
CA THR A 297 -14.57 -4.40 0.41
C THR A 297 -15.23 -3.03 0.34
N ARG A 298 -15.66 -2.65 -0.87
CA ARG A 298 -16.26 -1.34 -1.13
C ARG A 298 -17.48 -1.50 -2.01
N ILE A 299 -18.54 -0.81 -1.65
CA ILE A 299 -19.83 -0.83 -2.34
C ILE A 299 -20.39 0.58 -2.37
N TYR A 300 -20.97 0.98 -3.50
CA TYR A 300 -21.50 2.34 -3.72
C TYR A 300 -22.85 2.26 -4.39
N ALA A 301 -23.79 3.06 -3.92
CA ALA A 301 -25.06 3.22 -4.60
C ALA A 301 -24.92 4.26 -5.72
N ASP A 302 -25.65 4.06 -6.81
CA ASP A 302 -25.83 5.11 -7.81
C ASP A 302 -26.56 6.31 -7.22
N THR A 303 -26.22 7.51 -7.67
CA THR A 303 -26.78 8.75 -7.11
C THR A 303 -28.20 9.06 -7.57
N GLN A 304 -28.67 8.41 -8.64
CA GLN A 304 -29.95 8.73 -9.28
C GLN A 304 -30.87 7.51 -9.42
N ASN A 305 -30.33 6.28 -9.41
CA ASN A 305 -31.12 5.06 -9.58
C ASN A 305 -31.10 4.15 -8.33
N PRO A 306 -32.24 3.87 -7.69
CA PRO A 306 -32.29 3.05 -6.49
C PRO A 306 -31.99 1.57 -6.72
N GLU A 307 -31.98 1.06 -7.95
CA GLU A 307 -31.62 -0.34 -8.25
C GLU A 307 -30.15 -0.50 -8.64
N THR A 308 -29.42 0.59 -8.84
CA THR A 308 -28.03 0.53 -9.32
C THR A 308 -27.04 0.58 -8.16
N VAL A 309 -26.12 -0.38 -8.14
CA VAL A 309 -25.08 -0.51 -7.12
C VAL A 309 -23.78 -0.98 -7.75
N TYR A 310 -22.68 -0.45 -7.26
CA TYR A 310 -21.33 -0.71 -7.73
C TYR A 310 -20.53 -1.42 -6.64
N VAL A 311 -19.68 -2.37 -7.03
CA VAL A 311 -18.74 -3.05 -6.14
C VAL A 311 -17.32 -2.87 -6.68
N LEU A 312 -16.40 -2.45 -5.80
CA LEU A 312 -14.99 -2.38 -6.13
C LEU A 312 -14.25 -3.57 -5.52
N ASN A 313 -13.52 -4.29 -6.37
CA ASN A 313 -12.63 -5.38 -6.01
C ASN A 313 -11.43 -5.35 -6.99
N THR A 314 -10.78 -6.48 -7.26
CA THR A 314 -9.80 -6.62 -8.35
C THR A 314 -10.36 -6.10 -9.69
N GLY A 315 -11.67 -6.26 -9.93
CA GLY A 315 -12.40 -5.57 -10.99
C GLY A 315 -13.38 -4.52 -10.46
N PHE A 316 -13.86 -3.66 -11.35
CA PHE A 316 -14.95 -2.73 -11.09
C PHE A 316 -16.27 -3.32 -11.60
N TYR A 317 -17.28 -3.46 -10.74
CA TYR A 317 -18.54 -4.12 -11.09
C TYR A 317 -19.75 -3.21 -10.88
N LYS A 318 -20.75 -3.36 -11.75
CA LYS A 318 -22.04 -2.66 -11.68
C LYS A 318 -23.20 -3.63 -11.79
N SER A 319 -24.18 -3.45 -10.92
CA SER A 319 -25.51 -4.06 -10.98
C SER A 319 -26.56 -2.99 -11.25
N ASN A 320 -27.59 -3.34 -12.02
CA ASN A 320 -28.76 -2.48 -12.26
C ASN A 320 -30.08 -3.12 -11.78
N ASP A 321 -30.00 -4.21 -11.00
CA ASP A 321 -31.14 -5.03 -10.58
C ASP A 321 -31.16 -5.25 -9.06
N GLY A 322 -30.66 -4.26 -8.32
CA GLY A 322 -30.63 -4.24 -6.87
C GLY A 322 -29.53 -5.11 -6.27
N GLY A 323 -28.46 -5.39 -7.03
CA GLY A 323 -27.32 -6.19 -6.58
C GLY A 323 -27.47 -7.69 -6.78
N ARG A 324 -28.32 -8.14 -7.72
CA ARG A 324 -28.50 -9.57 -8.03
C ARG A 324 -27.52 -10.04 -9.09
N THR A 325 -27.39 -9.30 -10.19
CA THR A 325 -26.43 -9.57 -11.26
C THR A 325 -25.44 -8.41 -11.40
N PHE A 326 -24.18 -8.73 -11.70
CA PHE A 326 -23.10 -7.75 -11.85
C PHE A 326 -22.37 -7.95 -13.18
N ASN A 327 -22.08 -6.83 -13.85
CA ASN A 327 -21.25 -6.78 -15.04
C ASN A 327 -19.98 -5.97 -14.74
N ASN A 328 -18.88 -6.35 -15.37
CA ASN A 328 -17.62 -5.64 -15.23
C ASN A 328 -17.66 -4.31 -16.01
N ILE A 329 -17.11 -3.26 -15.40
CA ILE A 329 -16.77 -1.99 -16.04
C ILE A 329 -15.28 -2.03 -16.35
N SER A 330 -14.92 -1.83 -17.61
CA SER A 330 -13.53 -1.70 -18.01
C SER A 330 -12.95 -0.40 -17.47
N VAL A 331 -11.80 -0.51 -16.82
CA VAL A 331 -11.01 0.57 -16.23
C VAL A 331 -9.57 0.47 -16.72
N PRO A 332 -8.79 1.56 -16.73
CA PRO A 332 -7.41 1.54 -17.20
C PRO A 332 -6.51 0.58 -16.41
N HIS A 333 -6.83 0.35 -15.13
CA HIS A 333 -6.11 -0.56 -14.24
C HIS A 333 -7.04 -1.28 -13.26
N GLY A 334 -6.67 -2.50 -12.87
CA GLY A 334 -7.39 -3.30 -11.87
C GLY A 334 -7.17 -2.82 -10.44
N ASP A 335 -7.74 -3.56 -9.48
CA ASP A 335 -7.58 -3.33 -8.03
C ASP A 335 -8.15 -2.00 -7.55
N ASN A 336 -9.49 -1.94 -7.51
CA ASN A 336 -10.24 -0.71 -7.32
C ASN A 336 -10.54 -0.46 -5.83
N HIS A 337 -10.22 0.73 -5.32
CA HIS A 337 -10.24 1.03 -3.87
C HIS A 337 -11.23 2.09 -3.42
N ASP A 338 -11.58 3.04 -4.30
CA ASP A 338 -12.49 4.13 -3.96
C ASP A 338 -13.21 4.66 -5.21
N LEU A 339 -14.40 5.22 -5.00
CA LEU A 339 -15.24 5.75 -6.07
C LEU A 339 -16.01 6.94 -5.54
N TRP A 340 -16.06 8.01 -6.33
CA TRP A 340 -17.01 9.10 -6.16
C TRP A 340 -17.86 9.22 -7.42
N ILE A 341 -19.17 9.33 -7.23
CA ILE A 341 -20.17 9.53 -8.28
C ILE A 341 -20.84 10.86 -7.98
N ALA A 342 -20.93 11.77 -8.96
CA ALA A 342 -21.49 13.09 -8.69
C ALA A 342 -22.99 12.97 -8.29
N PRO A 343 -23.42 13.63 -7.20
CA PRO A 343 -24.81 13.62 -6.76
C PRO A 343 -25.81 14.14 -7.81
N ASN A 344 -25.39 15.10 -8.64
CA ASN A 344 -26.23 15.75 -9.65
C ASN A 344 -26.14 15.12 -11.04
N ASP A 345 -25.18 14.23 -11.29
CA ASP A 345 -24.95 13.62 -12.59
C ASP A 345 -24.14 12.32 -12.43
N ALA A 346 -24.84 11.18 -12.47
CA ALA A 346 -24.21 9.87 -12.31
C ALA A 346 -23.24 9.49 -13.45
N ALA A 347 -23.16 10.27 -14.54
CA ALA A 347 -22.16 10.06 -15.59
C ALA A 347 -20.75 10.53 -15.16
N ARG A 348 -20.69 11.45 -14.18
CA ARG A 348 -19.44 12.00 -13.65
C ARG A 348 -18.92 11.16 -12.50
N MET A 349 -17.75 10.58 -12.70
CA MET A 349 -17.12 9.67 -11.75
C MET A 349 -15.63 9.96 -11.62
N ILE A 350 -15.07 9.69 -10.45
CA ILE A 350 -13.64 9.44 -10.28
C ILE A 350 -13.47 8.09 -9.58
N ASN A 351 -12.58 7.28 -10.11
CA ASN A 351 -12.20 5.98 -9.58
C ASN A 351 -10.73 5.98 -9.17
N SER A 352 -10.44 5.27 -8.09
CA SER A 352 -9.07 4.99 -7.65
C SER A 352 -8.77 3.51 -7.74
N ASN A 353 -7.55 3.19 -8.15
CA ASN A 353 -7.07 1.83 -8.27
C ASN A 353 -5.54 1.74 -8.10
N ASP A 354 -4.96 0.54 -8.25
CA ASP A 354 -3.52 0.33 -8.03
C ASP A 354 -2.61 0.95 -9.13
N GLY A 355 -3.21 1.46 -10.21
CA GLY A 355 -2.52 2.19 -11.29
C GLY A 355 -2.67 3.72 -11.25
N GLY A 356 -3.44 4.29 -10.33
CA GLY A 356 -3.63 5.75 -10.21
C GLY A 356 -5.08 6.18 -10.00
N ALA A 357 -5.37 7.45 -10.32
CA ALA A 357 -6.72 8.00 -10.34
C ALA A 357 -7.18 8.23 -11.78
N ASN A 358 -8.46 7.98 -12.07
CA ASN A 358 -9.02 8.18 -13.40
C ASN A 358 -10.45 8.73 -13.33
N VAL A 359 -10.81 9.61 -14.26
CA VAL A 359 -12.08 10.33 -14.29
C VAL A 359 -12.92 9.89 -15.48
N SER A 360 -14.24 9.77 -15.29
CA SER A 360 -15.21 9.51 -16.36
C SER A 360 -16.28 10.60 -16.39
N PHE A 361 -16.72 10.94 -17.61
CA PHE A 361 -17.85 11.83 -17.87
C PHE A 361 -19.00 11.13 -18.61
N ASN A 362 -18.95 9.81 -18.72
CA ASN A 362 -19.96 9.01 -19.44
C ASN A 362 -20.36 7.73 -18.68
N GLY A 363 -20.27 7.75 -17.35
CA GLY A 363 -20.71 6.67 -16.47
C GLY A 363 -19.80 5.44 -16.53
N GLY A 364 -18.50 5.66 -16.73
CA GLY A 364 -17.48 4.62 -16.74
C GLY A 364 -17.31 3.87 -18.06
N ARG A 365 -17.81 4.41 -19.18
CA ARG A 365 -17.57 3.81 -20.51
C ARG A 365 -16.16 4.10 -21.00
N THR A 366 -15.64 5.29 -20.71
CA THR A 366 -14.25 5.68 -20.92
C THR A 366 -13.72 6.45 -19.71
N TRP A 367 -12.41 6.43 -19.54
CA TRP A 367 -11.69 7.02 -18.41
C TRP A 367 -10.47 7.82 -18.90
N THR A 368 -10.03 8.80 -18.12
CA THR A 368 -8.75 9.49 -18.35
C THR A 368 -7.55 8.57 -18.09
N GLU A 369 -6.39 8.96 -18.59
CA GLU A 369 -5.12 8.25 -18.38
C GLU A 369 -4.63 8.31 -16.92
N GLN A 370 -3.69 7.44 -16.60
CA GLN A 370 -3.10 7.29 -15.26
C GLN A 370 -1.58 7.55 -15.27
N ASP A 371 -1.22 8.74 -15.71
CA ASP A 371 0.15 9.24 -15.92
C ASP A 371 0.75 9.95 -14.69
N GLN A 372 0.07 9.88 -13.54
CA GLN A 372 0.51 10.57 -12.33
C GLN A 372 1.83 9.98 -11.82
N ALA A 373 2.85 10.78 -11.53
CA ALA A 373 4.18 10.29 -11.14
C ALA A 373 4.24 9.83 -9.67
N THR A 374 3.46 8.80 -9.35
CA THR A 374 3.27 8.25 -7.99
C THR A 374 3.69 6.78 -7.89
N ALA A 375 4.53 6.32 -8.82
CA ALA A 375 5.04 4.95 -8.88
C ALA A 375 5.65 4.49 -7.55
N GLN A 376 5.26 3.28 -7.12
CA GLN A 376 5.68 2.70 -5.84
C GLN A 376 6.79 1.67 -6.07
N PHE A 377 8.04 2.13 -5.99
CA PHE A 377 9.21 1.28 -6.16
C PHE A 377 9.62 0.61 -4.86
N TYR A 378 9.90 -0.69 -4.93
CA TYR A 378 10.44 -1.46 -3.78
C TYR A 378 11.95 -1.24 -3.58
N ARG A 379 12.69 -1.22 -4.69
CA ARG A 379 14.15 -1.06 -4.74
C ARG A 379 14.51 -0.35 -6.05
N VAL A 380 15.62 0.37 -6.03
CA VAL A 380 16.19 1.02 -7.21
C VAL A 380 17.65 0.62 -7.39
N THR A 381 18.08 0.46 -8.63
CA THR A 381 19.48 0.20 -8.99
C THR A 381 19.86 0.93 -10.28
N VAL A 382 21.14 0.91 -10.63
CA VAL A 382 21.68 1.51 -11.86
C VAL A 382 22.56 0.52 -12.64
N ASP A 383 22.75 0.77 -13.92
CA ASP A 383 23.76 0.10 -14.74
C ASP A 383 25.08 0.88 -14.81
N ASN A 384 26.03 0.35 -15.58
CA ASN A 384 27.36 0.95 -15.80
C ASN A 384 27.43 1.79 -17.10
N ASP A 385 26.31 2.07 -17.77
CA ASP A 385 26.30 2.85 -19.01
C ASP A 385 26.58 4.33 -18.73
N PHE A 386 26.93 5.11 -19.76
CA PHE A 386 26.96 6.57 -19.66
C PHE A 386 26.32 7.24 -20.88
N PRO A 387 25.19 7.96 -20.71
CA PRO A 387 24.42 8.10 -19.47
C PRO A 387 23.88 6.75 -18.95
N TYR A 388 23.88 6.57 -17.63
CA TYR A 388 23.39 5.35 -16.99
C TYR A 388 21.87 5.27 -17.04
N HIS A 389 21.31 4.09 -16.80
CA HIS A 389 19.87 3.89 -16.61
C HIS A 389 19.55 3.54 -15.16
N ILE A 390 18.32 3.82 -14.77
CA ILE A 390 17.77 3.58 -13.44
C ILE A 390 16.68 2.53 -13.57
N TYR A 391 16.73 1.54 -12.69
CA TYR A 391 15.85 0.38 -12.73
C TYR A 391 15.04 0.27 -11.45
N GLY A 392 13.80 -0.17 -11.54
CA GLY A 392 12.97 -0.48 -10.39
C GLY A 392 11.80 -1.39 -10.73
N ALA A 393 11.33 -2.16 -9.75
CA ALA A 393 10.06 -2.89 -9.84
C ALA A 393 8.95 -2.05 -9.23
N GLN A 394 7.93 -1.73 -10.01
CA GLN A 394 6.77 -0.96 -9.56
C GLN A 394 5.65 -1.90 -9.15
N GLN A 395 5.05 -1.65 -7.98
CA GLN A 395 3.93 -2.42 -7.45
C GLN A 395 2.69 -2.40 -8.37
N ASP A 396 2.04 -3.55 -8.51
CA ASP A 396 0.89 -3.85 -9.40
C ASP A 396 1.11 -3.50 -10.87
N ASN A 397 2.36 -3.57 -11.29
CA ASN A 397 2.83 -2.96 -12.51
C ASN A 397 4.03 -3.73 -13.09
N SER A 398 4.67 -3.22 -14.13
CA SER A 398 5.88 -3.84 -14.68
C SER A 398 7.15 -3.40 -13.93
N THR A 399 8.24 -4.12 -14.16
CA THR A 399 9.57 -3.54 -13.93
C THR A 399 9.82 -2.43 -14.95
N ILE A 400 10.72 -1.51 -14.63
CA ILE A 400 11.06 -0.40 -15.52
C ILE A 400 12.56 -0.13 -15.52
N LYS A 401 13.06 0.25 -16.70
CA LYS A 401 14.36 0.89 -16.96
C LYS A 401 14.09 2.28 -17.52
N ILE A 402 14.69 3.31 -16.93
CA ILE A 402 14.53 4.72 -17.30
C ILE A 402 15.91 5.33 -17.56
N ALA A 403 16.04 6.13 -18.61
CA ALA A 403 17.27 6.89 -18.86
C ALA A 403 17.56 7.91 -17.74
N SER A 404 18.82 8.04 -17.30
CA SER A 404 19.19 9.12 -16.36
C SER A 404 19.16 10.50 -17.02
N ARG A 405 19.39 10.58 -18.34
CA ARG A 405 19.25 11.79 -19.16
C ARG A 405 19.08 11.41 -20.63
N THR A 406 18.45 12.29 -21.39
CA THR A 406 18.29 12.18 -22.85
C THR A 406 19.02 13.34 -23.54
N ASN A 407 19.16 13.27 -24.86
CA ASN A 407 19.62 14.39 -25.69
C ASN A 407 18.45 15.28 -26.16
N ASP A 408 17.23 14.95 -25.76
CA ASP A 408 16.00 15.64 -26.11
C ASP A 408 15.58 16.64 -25.01
N PHE A 409 14.39 17.23 -25.16
CA PHE A 409 13.84 18.22 -24.23
C PHE A 409 13.55 17.66 -22.83
N GLY A 410 13.53 16.34 -22.65
CA GLY A 410 13.28 15.68 -21.38
C GLY A 410 13.28 14.15 -21.50
N ILE A 411 13.13 13.49 -20.36
CA ILE A 411 12.82 12.06 -20.30
C ILE A 411 11.31 11.93 -20.48
N THR A 412 10.89 11.09 -21.41
CA THR A 412 9.47 10.85 -21.73
C THR A 412 9.16 9.36 -21.67
N GLU A 413 7.91 8.97 -21.94
CA GLU A 413 7.48 7.57 -21.97
C GLU A 413 8.28 6.72 -22.98
N SER A 414 8.82 7.31 -24.04
CA SER A 414 9.67 6.59 -25.00
C SER A 414 11.03 6.19 -24.44
N ASP A 415 11.39 6.68 -23.26
CA ASP A 415 12.66 6.38 -22.58
C ASP A 415 12.48 5.30 -21.50
N TRP A 416 11.30 4.68 -21.42
CA TRP A 416 10.98 3.65 -20.43
C TRP A 416 10.75 2.29 -21.05
N TYR A 417 11.32 1.26 -20.42
CA TYR A 417 11.26 -0.11 -20.94
C TYR A 417 11.12 -1.12 -19.82
N ASP A 418 10.28 -2.14 -20.02
CA ASP A 418 10.20 -3.30 -19.13
C ASP A 418 11.46 -4.16 -19.24
N VAL A 419 11.87 -4.79 -18.13
CA VAL A 419 13.15 -5.53 -18.05
C VAL A 419 13.02 -6.99 -17.58
N GLY A 420 11.82 -7.57 -17.74
CA GLY A 420 11.48 -8.91 -17.24
C GLY A 420 11.00 -8.88 -15.79
N GLY A 421 10.96 -10.05 -15.13
CA GLY A 421 10.51 -10.18 -13.75
C GLY A 421 9.02 -9.88 -13.60
N GLY A 422 8.65 -9.13 -12.57
CA GLY A 422 7.29 -8.67 -12.33
C GLY A 422 7.22 -7.44 -11.43
N GLU A 423 6.10 -7.27 -10.74
CA GLU A 423 5.77 -6.06 -9.98
C GLU A 423 6.57 -5.84 -8.68
N SER A 424 7.39 -6.82 -8.28
CA SER A 424 8.10 -6.77 -7.01
C SER A 424 9.56 -7.18 -7.12
N GLY A 425 10.34 -6.81 -6.11
CA GLY A 425 11.68 -7.35 -5.91
C GLY A 425 12.83 -6.55 -6.50
N TRP A 426 13.98 -7.22 -6.55
CA TRP A 426 15.24 -6.64 -6.97
C TRP A 426 15.47 -6.84 -8.46
N ILE A 427 16.23 -5.92 -9.03
CA ILE A 427 16.68 -5.97 -10.41
C ILE A 427 18.21 -5.89 -10.38
N ALA A 428 18.85 -6.69 -11.21
CA ALA A 428 20.30 -6.75 -11.37
C ALA A 428 20.64 -6.67 -12.87
N PRO A 429 20.87 -5.48 -13.43
CA PRO A 429 21.44 -5.36 -14.77
C PRO A 429 22.84 -6.00 -14.79
N SER A 430 23.18 -6.71 -15.87
CA SER A 430 24.50 -7.34 -15.98
C SER A 430 25.60 -6.28 -16.04
N PRO A 431 26.65 -6.38 -15.20
CA PRO A 431 27.78 -5.45 -15.26
C PRO A 431 28.57 -5.51 -16.57
N LYS A 432 28.41 -6.59 -17.35
CA LYS A 432 29.08 -6.79 -18.64
C LYS A 432 28.32 -6.16 -19.80
N ASP A 433 27.00 -6.06 -19.66
CA ASP A 433 26.09 -5.75 -20.74
C ASP A 433 24.71 -5.34 -20.19
N SER A 434 24.41 -4.04 -20.20
CA SER A 434 23.15 -3.48 -19.70
C SER A 434 21.89 -3.92 -20.47
N ASN A 435 22.06 -4.61 -21.61
CA ASN A 435 20.94 -5.22 -22.34
C ASN A 435 20.51 -6.56 -21.74
N VAL A 436 21.35 -7.20 -20.92
CA VAL A 436 21.01 -8.43 -20.21
C VAL A 436 20.67 -8.07 -18.76
N VAL A 437 19.42 -8.29 -18.37
CA VAL A 437 18.90 -7.91 -17.06
C VAL A 437 18.33 -9.13 -16.34
N PHE A 438 18.60 -9.23 -15.03
CA PHE A 438 18.00 -10.22 -14.16
C PHE A 438 16.98 -9.54 -13.26
N ALA A 439 15.73 -9.94 -13.36
CA ALA A 439 14.63 -9.28 -12.67
C ALA A 439 13.77 -10.29 -11.91
N GLY A 440 13.59 -10.03 -10.61
CA GLY A 440 12.76 -10.83 -9.72
C GLY A 440 11.27 -10.50 -9.82
N SER A 441 10.46 -11.31 -9.15
CA SER A 441 9.09 -11.05 -8.74
C SER A 441 8.79 -11.86 -7.46
N TYR A 442 7.61 -11.73 -6.90
CA TYR A 442 7.21 -12.48 -5.71
C TYR A 442 7.23 -14.00 -5.94
N GLY A 443 7.22 -14.77 -4.84
CA GLY A 443 7.24 -16.22 -4.89
C GLY A 443 8.55 -16.83 -5.43
N GLY A 444 9.66 -16.09 -5.44
CA GLY A 444 10.96 -16.60 -5.91
C GLY A 444 11.09 -16.64 -7.44
N TYR A 445 10.17 -16.03 -8.19
CA TYR A 445 10.26 -15.92 -9.64
C TYR A 445 11.44 -15.02 -10.03
N LEU A 446 12.27 -15.50 -10.96
CA LEU A 446 13.45 -14.80 -11.47
C LEU A 446 13.56 -15.01 -12.97
N THR A 447 13.83 -13.94 -13.70
CA THR A 447 14.02 -14.00 -15.15
C THR A 447 15.36 -13.43 -15.56
N ARG A 448 15.90 -13.94 -16.66
CA ARG A 448 16.92 -13.30 -17.49
C ARG A 448 16.23 -12.74 -18.72
N TYR A 449 16.37 -11.44 -18.96
CA TYR A 449 15.82 -10.73 -20.10
C TYR A 449 16.94 -10.15 -20.97
N ASP A 450 16.82 -10.30 -22.29
CA ASP A 450 17.73 -9.67 -23.26
C ASP A 450 16.96 -8.64 -24.09
N HIS A 451 17.25 -7.35 -23.90
CA HIS A 451 16.57 -6.24 -24.58
C HIS A 451 16.70 -6.27 -26.10
N ARG A 452 17.79 -6.81 -26.65
CA ARG A 452 18.04 -6.82 -28.10
C ARG A 452 17.11 -7.78 -28.81
N THR A 453 16.93 -8.95 -28.22
CA THR A 453 16.15 -10.05 -28.79
C THR A 453 14.74 -10.14 -28.22
N LYS A 454 14.48 -9.42 -27.12
CA LYS A 454 13.28 -9.54 -26.27
C LYS A 454 13.09 -10.94 -25.70
N GLN A 455 14.14 -11.76 -25.67
CA GLN A 455 14.08 -13.10 -25.12
C GLN A 455 13.99 -13.04 -23.59
N LEU A 456 13.00 -13.74 -23.04
CA LEU A 456 12.81 -13.91 -21.60
C LEU A 456 12.98 -15.40 -21.24
N ARG A 457 13.81 -15.67 -20.24
CA ARG A 457 14.02 -17.03 -19.71
C ARG A 457 13.81 -17.03 -18.20
N SER A 458 12.97 -17.93 -17.70
CA SER A 458 12.91 -18.22 -16.27
C SER A 458 14.23 -18.86 -15.82
N VAL A 459 14.83 -18.28 -14.78
CA VAL A 459 16.10 -18.73 -14.18
C VAL A 459 15.96 -18.86 -12.66
N ASN A 460 14.76 -19.22 -12.21
CA ASN A 460 14.42 -19.41 -10.80
C ASN A 460 15.45 -20.29 -10.09
N VAL A 461 15.77 -19.95 -8.84
CA VAL A 461 16.62 -20.79 -7.98
C VAL A 461 15.97 -22.15 -7.73
N TRP A 462 14.64 -22.15 -7.58
CA TRP A 462 13.84 -23.35 -7.34
C TRP A 462 12.57 -23.29 -8.22
N PRO A 463 12.16 -24.40 -8.88
CA PRO A 463 11.13 -24.38 -9.91
C PRO A 463 9.68 -24.30 -9.39
N ASP A 464 9.47 -24.15 -8.07
CA ASP A 464 8.15 -24.19 -7.45
C ASP A 464 7.55 -22.78 -7.25
N ASN A 465 6.25 -22.63 -7.52
CA ASN A 465 5.51 -21.40 -7.25
C ASN A 465 4.73 -21.58 -5.93
N PRO A 466 5.11 -20.86 -4.86
CA PRO A 466 4.61 -21.14 -3.52
C PRO A 466 3.19 -20.60 -3.23
N MET A 467 2.55 -19.90 -4.17
CA MET A 467 1.25 -19.26 -3.94
C MET A 467 0.16 -20.25 -3.49
N GLY A 468 -0.59 -19.88 -2.46
CA GLY A 468 -1.73 -20.64 -1.94
C GLY A 468 -1.44 -21.47 -0.70
N TYR A 469 -0.18 -21.72 -0.36
CA TYR A 469 0.23 -22.46 0.84
C TYR A 469 1.13 -21.61 1.74
N GLY A 470 1.20 -21.96 3.03
CA GLY A 470 2.15 -21.32 3.94
C GLY A 470 3.59 -21.72 3.65
N ALA A 471 4.54 -20.96 4.20
CA ALA A 471 5.97 -21.15 4.00
C ALA A 471 6.50 -22.48 4.58
N GLU A 472 5.75 -23.13 5.48
CA GLU A 472 6.09 -24.44 6.04
C GLU A 472 6.17 -25.55 4.99
N GLY A 473 5.45 -25.38 3.87
CA GLY A 473 5.47 -26.32 2.74
C GLY A 473 6.66 -26.14 1.79
N MET A 474 7.48 -25.10 1.99
CA MET A 474 8.48 -24.68 1.01
C MET A 474 9.88 -25.18 1.38
N LYS A 475 10.58 -25.76 0.39
CA LYS A 475 12.00 -26.15 0.55
C LYS A 475 12.89 -24.93 0.79
N TYR A 476 12.68 -23.89 -0.01
CA TYR A 476 13.36 -22.60 0.10
C TYR A 476 12.31 -21.51 0.18
N ARG A 477 12.51 -20.55 1.08
CA ARG A 477 11.56 -19.47 1.34
C ARG A 477 12.07 -18.20 0.69
N PHE A 478 11.29 -17.64 -0.23
CA PHE A 478 11.60 -16.37 -0.87
C PHE A 478 10.58 -15.33 -0.45
N GLN A 479 11.08 -14.17 -0.04
CA GLN A 479 10.24 -13.02 0.29
C GLN A 479 9.68 -12.38 -1.00
N TRP A 480 8.55 -11.68 -0.88
CA TRP A 480 7.99 -10.79 -1.92
C TRP A 480 9.02 -9.89 -2.65
N ASN A 481 10.05 -9.39 -1.95
CA ASN A 481 11.09 -8.54 -2.51
C ASN A 481 12.52 -9.06 -2.28
N TYR A 482 12.73 -10.35 -2.56
CA TYR A 482 14.00 -11.02 -2.26
C TYR A 482 15.23 -10.45 -3.00
N PRO A 483 16.43 -10.41 -2.37
CA PRO A 483 17.65 -9.84 -2.96
C PRO A 483 18.21 -10.59 -4.18
N ILE A 484 18.65 -9.81 -5.18
CA ILE A 484 19.39 -10.25 -6.37
C ILE A 484 20.49 -9.22 -6.65
N LEU A 485 21.73 -9.66 -6.81
CA LEU A 485 22.85 -8.76 -7.13
C LEU A 485 24.01 -9.49 -7.81
N PHE A 486 24.79 -8.78 -8.61
CA PHE A 486 26.08 -9.25 -9.10
C PHE A 486 27.19 -8.96 -8.10
N SER A 487 28.22 -9.81 -8.10
CA SER A 487 29.46 -9.53 -7.39
C SER A 487 30.16 -8.29 -7.98
N PRO A 488 30.63 -7.33 -7.14
CA PRO A 488 31.48 -6.24 -7.62
C PRO A 488 32.88 -6.71 -8.05
N HIS A 489 33.27 -7.95 -7.72
CA HIS A 489 34.60 -8.51 -8.03
C HIS A 489 34.63 -9.51 -9.18
N ASP A 490 33.47 -10.06 -9.56
CA ASP A 490 33.35 -11.01 -10.66
C ASP A 490 32.01 -10.84 -11.39
N PRO A 491 32.00 -10.24 -12.58
CA PRO A 491 30.77 -9.96 -13.29
C PRO A 491 30.05 -11.22 -13.84
N ASN A 492 30.58 -12.43 -13.62
CA ASN A 492 29.86 -13.69 -13.87
C ASN A 492 29.07 -14.18 -12.66
N VAL A 493 29.38 -13.69 -11.47
CA VAL A 493 28.81 -14.20 -10.22
C VAL A 493 27.54 -13.42 -9.90
N LEU A 494 26.40 -14.11 -10.01
CA LEU A 494 25.08 -13.62 -9.65
C LEU A 494 24.64 -14.28 -8.34
N TYR A 495 24.16 -13.46 -7.40
CA TYR A 495 23.56 -13.91 -6.15
C TYR A 495 22.05 -13.74 -6.18
N ALA A 496 21.35 -14.69 -5.55
CA ALA A 496 19.93 -14.58 -5.21
C ALA A 496 19.73 -15.11 -3.80
N ALA A 497 18.87 -14.49 -2.99
CA ALA A 497 18.72 -14.84 -1.59
C ALA A 497 17.29 -15.25 -1.25
N GLY A 498 17.13 -16.44 -0.67
CA GLY A 498 15.91 -16.90 0.00
C GLY A 498 16.14 -16.93 1.50
N ASP A 499 15.87 -18.05 2.15
CA ASP A 499 16.40 -18.36 3.49
C ASP A 499 17.89 -18.75 3.47
N HIS A 500 18.37 -19.18 2.30
CA HIS A 500 19.77 -19.42 1.98
C HIS A 500 20.26 -18.40 0.94
N LEU A 501 21.58 -18.17 0.89
CA LEU A 501 22.22 -17.44 -0.20
C LEU A 501 22.62 -18.41 -1.31
N PHE A 502 22.22 -18.08 -2.53
CA PHE A 502 22.52 -18.87 -3.73
C PHE A 502 23.45 -18.11 -4.66
N ARG A 503 24.29 -18.86 -5.38
CA ARG A 503 25.22 -18.35 -6.38
C ARG A 503 25.01 -19.04 -7.72
N SER A 504 25.04 -18.25 -8.79
CA SER A 504 25.18 -18.73 -10.16
C SER A 504 26.41 -18.11 -10.82
N THR A 505 27.07 -18.88 -11.68
CA THR A 505 28.20 -18.44 -12.51
C THR A 505 27.91 -18.56 -14.01
N ASN A 506 26.68 -18.91 -14.37
CA ASN A 506 26.24 -19.23 -15.72
C ASN A 506 24.88 -18.58 -16.05
N GLU A 507 24.68 -17.35 -15.57
CA GLU A 507 23.48 -16.55 -15.87
C GLU A 507 22.17 -17.23 -15.42
N GLY A 508 22.20 -17.86 -14.24
CA GLY A 508 21.05 -18.50 -13.62
C GLY A 508 20.62 -19.83 -14.25
N GLN A 509 21.47 -20.44 -15.11
CA GLN A 509 21.19 -21.79 -15.63
C GLN A 509 21.25 -22.86 -14.54
N SER A 510 22.12 -22.66 -13.55
CA SER A 510 22.16 -23.46 -12.33
C SER A 510 22.54 -22.61 -11.13
N TRP A 511 22.13 -23.07 -9.95
CA TRP A 511 22.34 -22.39 -8.67
C TRP A 511 22.96 -23.33 -7.65
N GLU A 512 23.90 -22.82 -6.87
CA GLU A 512 24.52 -23.48 -5.74
C GLU A 512 24.16 -22.74 -4.45
N ALA A 513 23.68 -23.44 -3.44
CA ALA A 513 23.53 -22.86 -2.10
C ALA A 513 24.91 -22.70 -1.46
N ILE A 514 25.29 -21.47 -1.13
CA ILE A 514 26.59 -21.13 -0.53
C ILE A 514 26.46 -20.67 0.92
N SER A 515 25.35 -21.02 1.56
CA SER A 515 25.11 -20.83 2.99
C SER A 515 24.20 -21.94 3.50
N PRO A 516 24.13 -22.18 4.82
CA PRO A 516 22.96 -22.81 5.43
C PRO A 516 21.77 -21.83 5.44
N ASP A 517 20.66 -22.22 6.08
CA ASP A 517 19.59 -21.30 6.45
C ASP A 517 20.19 -20.25 7.40
N LEU A 518 20.20 -18.99 6.97
CA LEU A 518 20.85 -17.89 7.70
C LEU A 518 19.92 -17.21 8.72
N THR A 519 18.68 -17.71 8.82
CA THR A 519 17.58 -17.12 9.57
C THR A 519 17.37 -17.85 10.90
N ARG A 520 16.43 -17.38 11.72
CA ARG A 520 16.00 -18.10 12.93
C ARG A 520 15.19 -19.36 12.61
N ASN A 521 14.63 -19.45 11.41
CA ASN A 521 13.83 -20.58 10.92
C ASN A 521 12.74 -21.05 11.90
N ASP A 522 12.05 -20.09 12.52
CA ASP A 522 11.02 -20.37 13.51
C ASP A 522 9.74 -20.88 12.84
N LYS A 523 9.51 -22.19 12.93
CA LYS A 523 8.36 -22.87 12.30
C LYS A 523 6.99 -22.36 12.78
N SER A 524 6.91 -21.73 13.96
CA SER A 524 5.66 -21.11 14.42
C SER A 524 5.25 -19.88 13.61
N LYS A 525 6.17 -19.31 12.81
CA LYS A 525 5.99 -18.11 11.99
C LYS A 525 5.97 -18.40 10.49
N GLN A 526 5.77 -19.66 10.10
CA GLN A 526 5.81 -20.07 8.69
C GLN A 526 4.45 -20.51 8.16
N GLY A 527 3.42 -20.60 9.01
CA GLY A 527 2.09 -21.10 8.66
C GLY A 527 1.28 -20.27 7.65
N SER A 528 0.15 -20.84 7.22
CA SER A 528 -0.86 -20.17 6.40
C SER A 528 -1.45 -18.91 7.05
N SER A 529 -1.62 -17.84 6.27
CA SER A 529 -2.05 -16.50 6.71
C SER A 529 -3.48 -16.16 6.25
N GLY A 530 -4.15 -15.22 6.93
CA GLY A 530 -5.47 -14.64 6.60
C GLY A 530 -6.58 -14.89 7.64
N GLY A 531 -6.30 -15.64 8.71
CA GLY A 531 -7.28 -15.89 9.77
C GLY A 531 -8.35 -16.92 9.38
N PRO A 532 -9.54 -16.91 10.03
CA PRO A 532 -10.54 -17.97 9.90
C PRO A 532 -11.42 -17.88 8.64
N ILE A 533 -11.53 -16.72 7.98
CA ILE A 533 -12.46 -16.51 6.86
C ILE A 533 -11.76 -16.60 5.50
N THR A 534 -10.87 -15.64 5.21
CA THR A 534 -10.22 -15.50 3.89
C THR A 534 -8.71 -15.61 4.04
N LYS A 535 -8.11 -16.62 3.40
CA LYS A 535 -6.65 -16.80 3.41
C LYS A 535 -5.93 -15.78 2.50
N ASP A 536 -4.68 -15.47 2.84
CA ASP A 536 -3.74 -14.66 2.05
C ASP A 536 -2.35 -15.29 2.08
N ASN A 537 -2.05 -16.12 1.08
CA ASN A 537 -0.78 -16.81 0.93
C ASN A 537 -0.12 -16.40 -0.38
N THR A 538 0.30 -15.14 -0.45
CA THR A 538 0.92 -14.52 -1.64
C THR A 538 2.44 -14.33 -1.52
N SER A 539 3.07 -14.99 -0.53
CA SER A 539 4.48 -14.85 -0.14
C SER A 539 4.90 -13.50 0.45
N VAL A 540 4.00 -12.51 0.62
CA VAL A 540 4.29 -11.29 1.41
C VAL A 540 4.55 -11.63 2.87
N GLU A 541 3.78 -12.57 3.39
CA GLU A 541 3.82 -13.06 4.77
C GLU A 541 4.86 -14.17 4.96
N TYR A 542 5.66 -14.50 3.94
CA TYR A 542 6.77 -15.44 4.11
C TYR A 542 7.84 -14.76 4.93
N TYR A 543 8.18 -15.39 6.05
CA TYR A 543 9.09 -14.90 7.06
C TYR A 543 10.23 -15.90 7.29
N ASN A 544 11.24 -15.48 8.04
CA ASN A 544 12.51 -16.21 8.16
C ASN A 544 13.17 -16.34 6.78
N THR A 545 13.43 -15.18 6.17
CA THR A 545 14.12 -15.03 4.89
C THR A 545 15.28 -14.03 5.00
N ILE A 546 16.29 -14.17 4.14
CA ILE A 546 17.30 -13.13 3.93
C ILE A 546 16.64 -11.99 3.17
N PHE A 547 16.60 -10.81 3.78
CA PHE A 547 15.88 -9.65 3.29
C PHE A 547 16.79 -8.64 2.54
N THR A 548 18.11 -8.72 2.78
CA THR A 548 19.12 -7.87 2.14
C THR A 548 20.47 -8.57 2.10
N VAL A 549 21.24 -8.35 1.04
CA VAL A 549 22.60 -8.90 0.85
C VAL A 549 23.51 -7.83 0.26
N ALA A 550 24.77 -7.79 0.70
CA ALA A 550 25.81 -6.96 0.11
C ALA A 550 27.16 -7.68 0.13
N GLU A 551 27.84 -7.76 -1.02
CA GLU A 551 29.26 -8.12 -1.06
C GLU A 551 30.12 -6.88 -0.86
N SER A 552 31.19 -6.98 -0.07
CA SER A 552 32.13 -5.87 0.14
C SER A 552 32.74 -5.43 -1.18
N PRO A 553 32.69 -4.14 -1.55
CA PRO A 553 33.34 -3.65 -2.77
C PRO A 553 34.89 -3.63 -2.66
N VAL A 554 35.44 -3.71 -1.45
CA VAL A 554 36.89 -3.63 -1.22
C VAL A 554 37.57 -4.98 -0.96
N GLN A 555 36.81 -6.04 -0.68
CA GLN A 555 37.37 -7.38 -0.49
C GLN A 555 36.44 -8.49 -1.01
N LYS A 556 36.92 -9.21 -2.03
CA LYS A 556 36.23 -10.37 -2.60
C LYS A 556 35.95 -11.45 -1.55
N GLY A 557 34.74 -12.00 -1.58
CA GLY A 557 34.34 -13.11 -0.71
C GLY A 557 33.96 -12.69 0.72
N VAL A 558 33.93 -11.38 1.02
CA VAL A 558 33.27 -10.85 2.21
C VAL A 558 31.84 -10.47 1.86
N ILE A 559 30.86 -11.25 2.34
CA ILE A 559 29.45 -11.06 2.00
C ILE A 559 28.64 -10.94 3.29
N TRP A 560 27.79 -9.93 3.35
CA TRP A 560 26.89 -9.64 4.44
C TRP A 560 25.46 -10.00 4.05
N ALA A 561 24.70 -10.55 5.00
CA ALA A 561 23.28 -10.84 4.85
C ALA A 561 22.51 -10.33 6.08
N GLY A 562 21.37 -9.67 5.85
CA GLY A 562 20.42 -9.26 6.87
C GLY A 562 19.09 -9.97 6.69
N THR A 563 18.49 -10.46 7.76
CA THR A 563 17.24 -11.24 7.71
C THR A 563 16.03 -10.45 8.19
N ASP A 564 14.85 -10.86 7.75
CA ASP A 564 13.58 -10.28 8.21
C ASP A 564 13.27 -10.59 9.68
N ASP A 565 13.98 -11.55 10.28
CA ASP A 565 13.87 -11.98 11.67
C ASP A 565 15.03 -11.55 12.58
N GLY A 566 15.82 -10.56 12.13
CA GLY A 566 16.73 -9.80 12.98
C GLY A 566 18.10 -10.42 13.19
N LEU A 567 18.61 -11.15 12.20
CA LEU A 567 19.99 -11.62 12.18
C LEU A 567 20.81 -10.85 11.14
N VAL A 568 22.03 -10.50 11.52
CA VAL A 568 23.08 -10.01 10.62
C VAL A 568 24.17 -11.07 10.56
N GLN A 569 24.44 -11.56 9.36
CA GLN A 569 25.36 -12.66 9.09
C GLN A 569 26.48 -12.19 8.17
N VAL A 570 27.69 -12.73 8.34
CA VAL A 570 28.82 -12.43 7.47
C VAL A 570 29.62 -13.69 7.15
N THR A 571 30.03 -13.83 5.89
CA THR A 571 31.09 -14.74 5.46
C THR A 571 32.31 -13.93 5.06
N ARG A 572 33.51 -14.50 5.25
CA ARG A 572 34.80 -13.93 4.81
C ARG A 572 35.58 -14.87 3.89
N ASP A 573 34.97 -15.99 3.52
CA ASP A 573 35.58 -17.07 2.76
C ASP A 573 34.70 -17.53 1.59
N ASN A 574 33.93 -16.58 1.04
CA ASN A 574 33.05 -16.77 -0.11
C ASN A 574 31.97 -17.84 0.12
N GLY A 575 31.38 -17.84 1.33
CA GLY A 575 30.24 -18.67 1.69
C GLY A 575 30.59 -20.04 2.29
N LYS A 576 31.87 -20.36 2.49
CA LYS A 576 32.24 -21.66 3.10
C LYS A 576 31.86 -21.71 4.58
N SER A 577 31.98 -20.58 5.28
CA SER A 577 31.54 -20.42 6.66
C SER A 577 30.84 -19.07 6.87
N TRP A 578 29.89 -19.05 7.80
CA TRP A 578 29.08 -17.89 8.15
C TRP A 578 29.12 -17.65 9.65
N SER A 579 29.17 -16.38 10.03
CA SER A 579 29.18 -15.93 11.43
C SER A 579 28.05 -14.95 11.67
N ASN A 580 27.27 -15.19 12.72
CA ASN A 580 26.28 -14.24 13.21
C ASN A 580 27.00 -13.11 13.96
N VAL A 581 26.85 -11.89 13.47
CA VAL A 581 27.47 -10.66 13.97
C VAL A 581 26.43 -9.61 14.36
N SER A 582 25.20 -10.05 14.64
CA SER A 582 24.10 -9.19 15.09
C SER A 582 24.54 -8.34 16.29
N PRO A 583 24.36 -7.00 16.24
CA PRO A 583 24.74 -6.12 17.35
C PRO A 583 24.09 -6.51 18.68
N LYS A 584 24.86 -6.47 19.77
CA LYS A 584 24.32 -6.71 21.12
C LYS A 584 23.34 -5.59 21.48
N GLY A 585 22.17 -5.95 22.03
CA GLY A 585 21.13 -5.00 22.42
C GLY A 585 20.15 -4.62 21.30
N MET A 586 20.34 -5.15 20.10
CA MET A 586 19.35 -5.01 19.02
C MET A 586 18.04 -5.73 19.41
N PRO A 587 16.85 -5.12 19.18
CA PRO A 587 15.59 -5.76 19.49
C PRO A 587 15.45 -7.12 18.81
N GLU A 588 14.88 -8.08 19.52
CA GLU A 588 14.59 -9.38 18.94
C GLU A 588 13.54 -9.23 17.82
N TRP A 589 13.74 -9.93 16.70
CA TRP A 589 12.84 -9.91 15.53
C TRP A 589 12.80 -8.63 14.71
N ILE A 590 13.73 -7.70 14.93
CA ILE A 590 13.85 -6.51 14.09
C ILE A 590 14.10 -6.87 12.64
N GLN A 591 13.38 -6.25 11.72
CA GLN A 591 13.61 -6.49 10.30
C GLN A 591 14.89 -5.77 9.88
N ILE A 592 15.89 -6.50 9.41
CA ILE A 592 17.05 -5.89 8.75
C ILE A 592 16.65 -5.48 7.33
N ASN A 593 16.30 -4.21 7.13
CA ASN A 593 15.76 -3.73 5.87
C ASN A 593 16.84 -3.50 4.81
N SER A 594 18.04 -3.05 5.22
CA SER A 594 19.17 -2.84 4.31
C SER A 594 20.50 -3.08 5.00
N VAL A 595 21.44 -3.65 4.26
CA VAL A 595 22.86 -3.73 4.63
C VAL A 595 23.67 -3.16 3.49
N GLU A 596 24.57 -2.22 3.79
CA GLU A 596 25.51 -1.64 2.84
C GLU A 596 26.94 -1.95 3.31
N ALA A 597 27.72 -2.64 2.49
CA ALA A 597 29.11 -2.92 2.83
C ALA A 597 29.96 -1.66 2.67
N SER A 598 30.89 -1.39 3.60
CA SER A 598 31.69 -0.17 3.55
C SER A 598 32.55 -0.12 2.28
N PRO A 599 32.57 1.02 1.56
CA PRO A 599 33.45 1.24 0.42
C PRO A 599 34.90 1.53 0.82
N HIS A 600 35.20 1.55 2.13
CA HIS A 600 36.52 1.91 2.65
C HIS A 600 37.15 0.80 3.51
N GLU A 601 36.34 -0.03 4.17
CA GLU A 601 36.81 -1.02 5.13
C GLU A 601 36.13 -2.38 4.91
N ALA A 602 36.90 -3.41 4.59
CA ALA A 602 36.36 -4.72 4.25
C ALA A 602 35.52 -5.37 5.38
N GLY A 603 35.88 -5.13 6.64
CA GLY A 603 35.23 -5.70 7.80
C GLY A 603 34.04 -4.88 8.32
N ALA A 604 33.64 -3.80 7.65
CA ALA A 604 32.59 -2.89 8.11
C ALA A 604 31.38 -2.91 7.16
N ALA A 605 30.20 -2.79 7.76
CA ALA A 605 28.94 -2.61 7.05
C ALA A 605 28.00 -1.71 7.85
N TYR A 606 27.12 -1.00 7.16
CA TYR A 606 26.07 -0.18 7.73
C TYR A 606 24.75 -0.95 7.63
N VAL A 607 23.94 -0.89 8.69
CA VAL A 607 22.68 -1.63 8.79
C VAL A 607 21.55 -0.66 9.10
N ALA A 608 20.49 -0.72 8.30
CA ALA A 608 19.21 -0.06 8.58
C ALA A 608 18.17 -1.11 8.93
N ALA A 609 17.54 -0.97 10.10
CA ALA A 609 16.62 -1.94 10.66
C ALA A 609 15.35 -1.26 11.20
N THR A 610 14.23 -1.98 11.27
CA THR A 610 12.95 -1.41 11.71
C THR A 610 12.05 -2.42 12.43
N MET A 611 11.27 -1.94 13.41
CA MET A 611 10.34 -2.75 14.21
C MET A 611 8.86 -2.41 14.01
N TYR A 612 8.50 -1.50 13.10
CA TYR A 612 7.11 -1.00 13.00
C TYR A 612 6.05 -2.09 12.78
N LYS A 613 6.43 -3.23 12.17
CA LYS A 613 5.55 -4.39 11.96
C LYS A 613 5.23 -5.19 13.22
N TRP A 614 5.80 -4.77 14.34
CA TRP A 614 5.53 -5.26 15.69
C TRP A 614 4.84 -4.20 16.55
N ASP A 615 4.34 -3.13 15.93
CA ASP A 615 3.72 -1.98 16.59
C ASP A 615 4.68 -1.13 17.43
N ASP A 616 5.98 -1.18 17.10
CA ASP A 616 7.07 -0.42 17.73
C ASP A 616 7.73 0.48 16.66
N PHE A 617 7.36 1.78 16.68
CA PHE A 617 7.56 2.74 15.58
C PHE A 617 8.73 3.70 15.78
#